data_AF-A0A8E0MA83-F1
#
_entry.id   AF-A0A8E0MA83-F1
#
_cell.length_a   1.000
_cell.length_b   1.000
_cell.length_c   1.000
_cell.angle_alpha   90.00
_cell.angle_beta   90.00
_cell.angle_gamma   90.00
#
_symmetry.space_group_name_H-M   'P 1'
#
loop_
_entity.id
_entity.type
_entity.pdbx_description
1 polymer ?
#
loop_
_entity_poly.entity_id
_entity_poly.type
_entity_poly.pdbx_seq_one_letter_code
_entity_poly.pdbx_strand_id
1 'polypeptide(L)'
;MGLGLDGVLVFDIDMGHKSGANGNETLAKLSAEGRADQIPSTYIETTPNGGLHIFFTYPKELKLTSRSDLFSKNGEKTGLDYVATGVPVFPSIRENGMYQPLKGHKITKLAPAPKWLLDEIQRQCHPNMSNYHSNADSWFGHFINRLVDGTDEGNRNQWMASIAGSVFRSGADPDNCIDLIQTVNQRYVRPPLPNGELVKIINSISKREIARRS
;
A
#
# COMPACT_ATOMS: atom_id res chain seq x y z
N MET A 1 6.82 4.51 -20.11
CA MET A 1 6.48 3.12 -19.74
C MET A 1 6.57 3.02 -18.23
N GLY A 2 5.47 2.81 -17.54
CA GLY A 2 5.49 2.50 -16.10
C GLY A 2 5.61 1.00 -15.92
N LEU A 3 6.38 0.54 -14.94
CA LEU A 3 6.37 -0.86 -14.53
C LEU A 3 5.23 -1.04 -13.52
N GLY A 4 4.22 -1.84 -13.91
CA GLY A 4 3.28 -2.43 -12.95
C GLY A 4 3.99 -3.61 -12.27
N LEU A 5 4.12 -3.55 -10.95
CA LEU A 5 5.10 -4.35 -10.22
C LEU A 5 4.44 -5.25 -9.18
N ASP A 6 3.71 -6.27 -9.64
CA ASP A 6 3.30 -7.35 -8.75
C ASP A 6 4.56 -8.12 -8.29
N GLY A 7 4.98 -7.88 -7.03
CA GLY A 7 6.17 -8.48 -6.43
C GLY A 7 7.49 -7.71 -6.58
N VAL A 8 7.48 -6.42 -6.99
CA VAL A 8 8.69 -5.58 -6.96
C VAL A 8 8.51 -4.35 -6.07
N LEU A 9 9.50 -4.13 -5.22
CA LEU A 9 9.63 -3.03 -4.28
C LEU A 9 10.71 -2.08 -4.78
N VAL A 10 10.42 -0.79 -4.79
CA VAL A 10 11.41 0.26 -5.02
C VAL A 10 11.70 0.93 -3.69
N PHE A 11 12.96 0.95 -3.30
CA PHE A 11 13.47 1.74 -2.18
C PHE A 11 14.05 3.02 -2.78
N ASP A 12 13.39 4.14 -2.51
CA ASP A 12 13.68 5.45 -3.08
C ASP A 12 14.42 6.31 -2.05
N ILE A 13 15.57 6.83 -2.44
CA ILE A 13 16.46 7.63 -1.60
C ILE A 13 16.55 9.02 -2.21
N ASP A 14 15.84 9.97 -1.60
CA ASP A 14 15.83 11.36 -2.02
C ASP A 14 17.05 12.11 -1.48
N MET A 15 18.00 12.35 -2.38
CA MET A 15 19.24 13.08 -2.10
C MET A 15 19.01 14.58 -2.31
N GLY A 16 18.24 15.19 -1.40
CA GLY A 16 18.17 16.65 -1.26
C GLY A 16 16.90 17.28 -1.80
N HIS A 17 16.02 17.66 -0.86
CA HIS A 17 15.14 18.80 -1.06
C HIS A 17 15.73 20.03 -0.34
N LYS A 18 15.54 21.23 -0.92
CA LYS A 18 15.79 22.54 -0.25
C LYS A 18 14.97 22.76 1.04
N SER A 19 14.17 21.78 1.48
CA SER A 19 13.22 21.84 2.59
C SER A 19 13.52 20.85 3.74
N GLY A 20 14.75 20.33 3.85
CA GLY A 20 15.23 19.69 5.09
C GLY A 20 15.07 18.18 5.21
N ALA A 21 14.74 17.45 4.13
CA ALA A 21 14.88 15.99 4.08
C ALA A 21 16.22 15.64 3.39
N ASN A 22 17.13 15.00 4.11
CA ASN A 22 18.47 14.67 3.61
C ASN A 22 18.71 13.16 3.63
N GLY A 23 18.40 12.47 2.52
CA GLY A 23 18.66 11.04 2.38
C GLY A 23 20.10 10.62 2.66
N ASN A 24 21.08 11.53 2.55
CA ASN A 24 22.48 11.28 2.93
C ASN A 24 22.65 10.99 4.43
N GLU A 25 21.97 11.73 5.30
CA GLU A 25 22.07 11.54 6.74
C GLU A 25 21.47 10.19 7.15
N THR A 26 20.32 9.86 6.55
CA THR A 26 19.67 8.58 6.81
C THR A 26 20.45 7.42 6.21
N LEU A 27 21.07 7.57 5.03
CA LEU A 27 21.96 6.57 4.45
C LEU A 27 23.23 6.38 5.29
N ALA A 28 23.82 7.47 5.82
CA ALA A 28 24.96 7.40 6.73
C ALA A 28 24.58 6.65 8.02
N LYS A 29 23.37 6.85 8.54
CA LYS A 29 22.84 6.10 9.68
C LYS A 29 22.65 4.62 9.35
N LEU A 30 22.06 4.29 8.21
CA LEU A 30 21.93 2.90 7.74
C LEU A 30 23.30 2.23 7.57
N SER A 31 24.31 2.99 7.12
CA SER A 31 25.69 2.51 7.04
C SER A 31 26.30 2.28 8.42
N ALA A 32 26.14 3.23 9.36
CA ALA A 32 26.62 3.09 10.73
C ALA A 32 25.97 1.91 11.47
N GLU A 33 24.72 1.59 11.15
CA GLU A 33 23.99 0.42 11.66
C GLU A 33 24.33 -0.89 10.92
N GLY A 34 25.25 -0.86 9.94
CA GLY A 34 25.65 -2.03 9.14
C GLY A 34 24.56 -2.55 8.19
N ARG A 35 23.50 -1.77 7.95
CA ARG A 35 22.38 -2.13 7.07
C ARG A 35 22.68 -1.84 5.61
N ALA A 36 23.50 -0.83 5.32
CA ALA A 36 23.94 -0.52 3.96
C ALA A 36 24.71 -1.70 3.33
N ASP A 37 25.56 -2.37 4.11
CA ASP A 37 26.34 -3.54 3.66
C ASP A 37 25.47 -4.78 3.41
N GLN A 38 24.22 -4.78 3.90
CA GLN A 38 23.26 -5.85 3.69
C GLN A 38 22.39 -5.63 2.45
N ILE A 39 22.56 -4.51 1.73
CA ILE A 39 21.86 -4.27 0.48
C ILE A 39 22.51 -5.16 -0.60
N PRO A 40 21.78 -6.14 -1.16
CA PRO A 40 22.34 -7.01 -2.19
C PRO A 40 22.58 -6.23 -3.49
N SER A 41 23.52 -6.71 -4.30
CA SER A 41 23.69 -6.21 -5.67
C SER A 41 22.40 -6.48 -6.46
N THR A 42 21.75 -5.40 -6.89
CA THR A 42 20.45 -5.42 -7.57
C THR A 42 20.36 -4.25 -8.55
N TYR A 43 19.27 -4.13 -9.32
CA TYR A 43 19.09 -2.97 -10.20
C TYR A 43 18.97 -1.66 -9.42
N ILE A 44 19.80 -0.68 -9.81
CA ILE A 44 19.85 0.66 -9.24
C ILE A 44 19.92 1.67 -10.39
N GLU A 45 19.17 2.76 -10.27
CA GLU A 45 19.26 3.91 -11.16
C GLU A 45 19.26 5.22 -10.37
N THR A 46 19.91 6.25 -10.91
CA THR A 46 19.78 7.60 -10.38
C THR A 46 18.49 8.24 -10.87
N THR A 47 17.86 9.05 -10.03
CA THR A 47 16.68 9.83 -10.39
C THR A 47 17.10 11.16 -11.03
N PRO A 48 16.24 11.83 -11.83
CA PRO A 48 16.55 13.13 -12.41
C PRO A 48 16.93 14.22 -11.40
N ASN A 49 16.46 14.10 -10.15
CA ASN A 49 16.77 15.04 -9.09
C ASN A 49 18.02 14.66 -8.27
N GLY A 50 18.76 13.61 -8.67
CA GLY A 50 20.00 13.17 -8.02
C GLY A 50 19.82 12.14 -6.91
N GLY A 51 18.60 11.66 -6.67
CA GLY A 51 18.30 10.55 -5.77
C GLY A 51 18.64 9.18 -6.36
N LEU A 52 18.28 8.10 -5.65
CA LEU A 52 18.48 6.72 -6.08
C LEU A 52 17.20 5.91 -5.98
N HIS A 53 16.87 5.18 -7.04
CA HIS A 53 15.93 4.08 -6.97
C HIS A 53 16.70 2.76 -6.88
N ILE A 54 16.43 1.96 -5.84
CA ILE A 54 16.96 0.61 -5.66
C ILE A 54 15.81 -0.39 -5.76
N PHE A 55 15.90 -1.35 -6.67
CA PHE A 55 14.80 -2.26 -6.99
C PHE A 55 15.02 -3.64 -6.38
N PHE A 56 13.98 -4.20 -5.76
CA PHE A 56 14.00 -5.51 -5.12
C PHE A 56 12.77 -6.33 -5.47
N THR A 57 12.86 -7.66 -5.40
CA THR A 57 11.68 -8.52 -5.31
C THR A 57 11.24 -8.69 -3.85
N TYR A 58 9.95 -8.91 -3.61
CA TYR A 58 9.44 -9.27 -2.27
C TYR A 58 8.39 -10.41 -2.34
N PRO A 59 8.13 -11.12 -1.23
CA PRO A 59 7.13 -12.19 -1.19
C PRO A 59 5.72 -11.66 -1.53
N LYS A 60 5.04 -12.26 -2.50
CA LYS A 60 3.75 -11.78 -3.02
C LYS A 60 2.61 -11.84 -1.99
N GLU A 61 2.80 -12.62 -0.93
CA GLU A 61 1.88 -12.70 0.20
C GLU A 61 1.83 -11.38 0.98
N LEU A 62 2.89 -10.57 0.92
CA LEU A 62 2.92 -9.25 1.52
C LEU A 62 2.18 -8.25 0.64
N LYS A 63 1.08 -7.69 1.13
CA LYS A 63 0.40 -6.59 0.45
C LYS A 63 1.07 -5.26 0.79
N LEU A 64 2.14 -4.93 0.07
CA LEU A 64 2.85 -3.67 0.24
C LEU A 64 2.16 -2.54 -0.54
N THR A 65 2.17 -1.33 0.04
CA THR A 65 1.65 -0.10 -0.58
C THR A 65 2.82 0.78 -1.02
N SER A 66 2.63 2.09 -1.00
CA SER A 66 3.70 3.07 -1.16
C SER A 66 3.63 4.03 0.01
N ARG A 67 4.77 4.45 0.55
CA ARG A 67 4.84 5.35 1.68
C ARG A 67 6.08 6.20 1.61
N SER A 68 5.93 7.47 1.97
CA SER A 68 7.04 8.37 2.20
C SER A 68 7.50 8.40 3.66
N ASP A 69 8.73 8.83 3.88
CA ASP A 69 9.34 9.03 5.19
C ASP A 69 9.47 7.72 6.03
N LEU A 70 9.90 6.64 5.38
CA LEU A 70 10.32 5.40 6.04
C LEU A 70 11.42 5.71 7.07
N PHE A 71 11.39 5.04 8.22
CA PHE A 71 12.24 5.33 9.40
C PHE A 71 11.94 6.65 10.12
N SER A 72 10.91 7.41 9.72
CA SER A 72 10.49 8.60 10.47
C SER A 72 10.14 8.25 11.91
N LYS A 73 10.67 9.05 12.84
CA LYS A 73 10.22 9.10 14.23
C LYS A 73 9.68 10.50 14.49
N ASN A 74 8.52 10.59 15.12
CA ASN A 74 7.91 11.86 15.54
C ASN A 74 7.69 12.90 14.42
N GLY A 75 7.51 12.46 13.16
CA GLY A 75 7.20 13.34 12.03
C GLY A 75 8.41 13.96 11.33
N GLU A 76 9.63 13.54 11.65
CA GLU A 76 10.85 13.92 10.91
C GLU A 76 10.84 13.31 9.51
N LYS A 77 11.21 14.10 8.49
CA LYS A 77 11.32 13.62 7.12
C LYS A 77 12.70 12.99 6.90
N THR A 78 12.73 11.75 6.47
CA THR A 78 13.99 10.98 6.32
C THR A 78 14.56 11.04 4.91
N GLY A 79 13.73 11.39 3.93
CA GLY A 79 14.06 11.28 2.50
C GLY A 79 14.27 9.82 2.06
N LEU A 80 13.71 8.86 2.80
CA LEU A 80 13.70 7.44 2.44
C LEU A 80 12.25 7.01 2.23
N ASP A 81 11.94 6.57 1.03
CA ASP A 81 10.61 6.21 0.62
C ASP A 81 10.59 4.76 0.13
N TYR A 82 9.42 4.13 0.13
CA TYR A 82 9.24 2.88 -0.58
C TYR A 82 7.99 2.91 -1.45
N VAL A 83 8.07 2.28 -2.62
CA VAL A 83 7.00 2.22 -3.60
C VAL A 83 6.85 0.80 -4.12
N ALA A 84 5.69 0.18 -3.87
CA ALA A 84 5.34 -1.13 -4.45
C ALA A 84 4.23 -1.03 -5.51
N THR A 85 3.73 0.18 -5.81
CA THR A 85 2.65 0.41 -6.79
C THR A 85 3.15 0.78 -8.19
N GLY A 86 4.47 0.96 -8.35
CA GLY A 86 5.11 1.35 -9.61
C GLY A 86 5.69 2.76 -9.58
N VAL A 87 6.83 2.92 -10.26
CA VAL A 87 7.54 4.19 -10.45
C VAL A 87 7.91 4.34 -11.93
N PRO A 88 8.12 5.56 -12.44
CA PRO A 88 8.82 5.73 -13.71
C PRO A 88 10.27 5.27 -13.57
N VAL A 89 10.77 4.63 -14.63
CA VAL A 89 12.12 4.02 -14.70
C VAL A 89 12.81 4.39 -16.00
N PHE A 90 14.13 4.17 -16.11
CA PHE A 90 14.84 4.29 -17.39
C PHE A 90 14.12 3.49 -18.52
N PRO A 91 13.96 4.04 -19.74
CA PRO A 91 14.51 5.31 -20.25
C PRO A 91 13.55 6.51 -20.16
N SER A 92 12.70 6.58 -19.13
CA SER A 92 11.75 7.69 -18.98
C SER A 92 12.46 9.02 -18.72
N ILE A 93 11.95 10.10 -19.31
CA ILE A 93 12.49 11.46 -19.19
C ILE A 93 11.48 12.32 -18.42
N ARG A 94 11.99 13.16 -17.50
CA ARG A 94 11.26 14.22 -16.80
C ARG A 94 11.85 15.58 -17.18
N GLU A 95 11.20 16.66 -16.76
CA GLU A 95 11.66 18.04 -17.00
C GLU A 95 13.11 18.27 -16.53
N ASN A 96 13.48 17.70 -15.38
CA ASN A 96 14.81 17.85 -14.79
C ASN A 96 15.83 16.81 -15.27
N GLY A 97 15.49 15.96 -16.25
CA GLY A 97 16.41 14.97 -16.82
C GLY A 97 15.85 13.54 -16.87
N MET A 98 16.74 12.59 -17.16
CA MET A 98 16.40 11.19 -17.38
C MET A 98 16.93 10.33 -16.23
N TYR A 99 16.21 9.27 -15.89
CA TYR A 99 16.72 8.22 -14.99
C TYR A 99 17.97 7.57 -15.60
N GLN A 100 18.97 7.20 -14.81
CA GLN A 100 20.21 6.60 -15.35
C GLN A 100 20.59 5.31 -14.61
N PRO A 101 20.57 4.14 -15.29
CA PRO A 101 21.02 2.88 -14.70
C PRO A 101 22.48 2.97 -14.24
N LEU A 102 22.78 2.48 -13.04
CA LEU A 102 24.18 2.27 -12.63
C LEU A 102 24.79 1.13 -13.46
N LYS A 103 26.03 1.32 -13.92
CA LYS A 103 26.76 0.34 -14.74
C LYS A 103 26.75 -1.04 -14.07
N GLY A 104 26.56 -2.08 -14.89
CA GLY A 104 26.59 -3.48 -14.45
C GLY A 104 25.27 -4.03 -13.93
N HIS A 105 24.26 -3.19 -13.71
CA HIS A 105 22.98 -3.63 -13.16
C HIS A 105 21.89 -3.65 -14.24
N LYS A 106 21.16 -4.76 -14.36
CA LYS A 106 20.05 -4.92 -15.33
C LYS A 106 18.74 -5.11 -14.59
N ILE A 107 17.71 -4.38 -15.00
CA ILE A 107 16.38 -4.42 -14.37
C ILE A 107 15.72 -5.81 -14.42
N THR A 108 16.16 -6.67 -15.35
CA THR A 108 15.72 -8.07 -15.47
C THR A 108 16.27 -9.00 -14.38
N LYS A 109 17.20 -8.52 -13.54
CA LYS A 109 17.81 -9.29 -12.45
C LYS A 109 17.69 -8.49 -11.16
N LEU A 110 16.61 -8.73 -10.43
CA LEU A 110 16.36 -8.10 -9.13
C LEU A 110 16.68 -9.09 -8.01
N ALA A 111 17.35 -8.59 -6.97
CA ALA A 111 17.58 -9.36 -5.75
C ALA A 111 16.38 -9.24 -4.79
N PRO A 112 16.18 -10.20 -3.88
CA PRO A 112 15.21 -10.06 -2.79
C PRO A 112 15.50 -8.85 -1.91
N ALA A 113 14.44 -8.20 -1.41
CA ALA A 113 14.58 -7.11 -0.46
C ALA A 113 15.28 -7.60 0.82
N PRO A 114 16.20 -6.79 1.40
CA PRO A 114 16.80 -7.12 2.69
C PRO A 114 15.73 -7.32 3.76
N LYS A 115 15.95 -8.31 4.64
CA LYS A 115 14.98 -8.62 5.71
C LYS A 115 14.68 -7.40 6.59
N TRP A 116 15.70 -6.64 6.96
CA TRP A 116 15.52 -5.44 7.80
C TRP A 116 14.61 -4.38 7.17
N LEU A 117 14.62 -4.29 5.83
CA LEU A 117 13.78 -3.33 5.11
C LEU A 117 12.32 -3.77 5.13
N LEU A 118 12.06 -5.06 4.88
CA LEU A 118 10.72 -5.63 4.99
C LEU A 118 10.18 -5.55 6.42
N ASP A 119 11.01 -5.88 7.41
CA ASP A 119 10.64 -5.81 8.83
C ASP A 119 10.30 -4.37 9.23
N GLU A 120 11.02 -3.36 8.72
CA GLU A 120 10.68 -1.95 8.99
C GLU A 120 9.37 -1.55 8.31
N ILE A 121 9.18 -1.89 7.04
CA ILE A 121 7.93 -1.61 6.32
C ILE A 121 6.76 -2.23 7.07
N GLN A 122 6.88 -3.48 7.50
CA GLN A 122 5.85 -4.17 8.28
C GLN A 122 5.61 -3.52 9.63
N ARG A 123 6.66 -3.14 10.38
CA ARG A 123 6.55 -2.45 11.67
C ARG A 123 5.77 -1.14 11.55
N GLN A 124 5.96 -0.40 10.45
CA GLN A 124 5.29 0.88 10.24
C GLN A 124 3.88 0.74 9.65
N CYS A 125 3.62 -0.31 8.87
CA CYS A 125 2.30 -0.61 8.31
C CYS A 125 1.38 -1.32 9.32
N HIS A 126 1.94 -2.06 10.27
CA HIS A 126 1.22 -2.76 11.33
C HIS A 126 1.65 -2.19 12.68
N PRO A 127 0.89 -1.24 13.25
CA PRO A 127 1.20 -0.73 14.58
C PRO A 127 1.28 -1.89 15.57
N ASN A 128 2.31 -1.86 16.43
CA ASN A 128 2.60 -2.94 17.36
C ASN A 128 1.41 -3.11 18.34
N MET A 129 0.57 -4.11 18.11
CA MET A 129 -0.67 -4.37 18.85
C MET A 129 -0.44 -5.27 20.07
N SER A 130 0.76 -5.29 20.65
CA SER A 130 1.14 -6.22 21.74
C SER A 130 0.25 -6.12 22.99
N ASN A 131 -0.47 -5.02 23.16
CA ASN A 131 -1.43 -4.79 24.26
C ASN A 131 -2.89 -4.69 23.77
N TYR A 132 -3.17 -4.99 22.50
CA TYR A 132 -4.52 -4.97 21.96
C TYR A 132 -5.25 -6.26 22.34
N HIS A 133 -6.06 -6.19 23.39
CA HIS A 133 -7.03 -7.24 23.67
C HIS A 133 -8.18 -7.12 22.67
N SER A 134 -8.17 -7.97 21.64
CA SER A 134 -9.30 -8.07 20.72
C SER A 134 -10.52 -8.54 21.50
N ASN A 135 -11.48 -7.65 21.76
CA ASN A 135 -12.81 -8.06 22.21
C ASN A 135 -13.61 -8.46 20.97
N ALA A 136 -13.22 -9.58 20.37
CA ALA A 136 -13.76 -10.09 19.12
C ALA A 136 -15.27 -10.41 19.20
N ASP A 137 -15.84 -10.40 20.41
CA ASP A 137 -17.25 -10.68 20.69
C ASP A 137 -18.17 -9.46 20.48
N SER A 138 -17.61 -8.26 20.22
CA SER A 138 -18.45 -7.11 19.86
C SER A 138 -19.01 -7.27 18.45
N TRP A 139 -20.27 -6.85 18.24
CA TRP A 139 -20.89 -6.86 16.90
C TRP A 139 -20.04 -6.12 15.86
N PHE A 140 -19.44 -4.98 16.25
CA PHE A 140 -18.59 -4.21 15.34
C PHE A 140 -17.28 -4.94 15.03
N GLY A 141 -16.69 -5.64 15.99
CA GLY A 141 -15.52 -6.52 15.76
C GLY A 141 -15.84 -7.62 14.75
N HIS A 142 -16.95 -8.35 14.93
CA HIS A 142 -17.41 -9.34 13.96
C HIS A 142 -17.68 -8.73 12.58
N PHE A 143 -18.23 -7.51 12.52
CA PHE A 143 -18.47 -6.81 11.27
C PHE A 143 -17.17 -6.47 10.54
N ILE A 144 -16.18 -5.92 11.23
CA ILE A 144 -14.86 -5.61 10.64
C ILE A 144 -14.18 -6.88 10.11
N ASN A 145 -14.17 -7.96 10.89
CA ASN A 145 -13.61 -9.25 10.44
C ASN A 145 -14.33 -9.75 9.18
N ARG A 146 -15.68 -9.71 9.20
CA ARG A 146 -16.48 -10.10 8.04
C ARG A 146 -16.13 -9.29 6.80
N LEU A 147 -15.88 -7.98 6.88
CA LEU A 147 -15.49 -7.17 5.70
C LEU A 147 -14.23 -7.71 5.01
N VAL A 148 -13.24 -8.15 5.81
CA VAL A 148 -11.92 -8.55 5.34
C VAL A 148 -11.89 -10.03 4.91
N ASP A 149 -12.66 -10.89 5.58
CA ASP A 149 -12.81 -12.30 5.22
C ASP A 149 -13.29 -12.46 3.77
N GLY A 150 -14.15 -11.55 3.31
CA GLY A 150 -14.59 -11.52 1.92
C GLY A 150 -15.51 -12.67 1.55
N THR A 151 -15.66 -12.91 0.24
CA THR A 151 -16.43 -14.05 -0.28
C THR A 151 -16.04 -14.39 -1.72
N ASP A 152 -16.23 -15.66 -2.09
CA ASP A 152 -15.97 -16.19 -3.42
C ASP A 152 -17.26 -16.37 -4.24
N GLU A 153 -17.11 -16.87 -5.47
CA GLU A 153 -18.21 -17.08 -6.41
C GLU A 153 -19.33 -17.99 -5.83
N GLY A 154 -20.58 -17.65 -6.17
CA GLY A 154 -21.79 -18.31 -5.65
C GLY A 154 -22.51 -17.52 -4.56
N ASN A 155 -21.80 -16.79 -3.68
CA ASN A 155 -22.40 -16.07 -2.55
C ASN A 155 -22.25 -14.53 -2.60
N ARG A 156 -21.54 -14.01 -3.60
CA ARG A 156 -21.14 -12.60 -3.73
C ARG A 156 -22.27 -11.59 -3.55
N ASN A 157 -23.40 -11.78 -4.24
CA ASN A 157 -24.53 -10.85 -4.19
C ASN A 157 -25.18 -10.79 -2.83
N GLN A 158 -25.48 -11.95 -2.24
CA GLN A 158 -26.13 -12.04 -0.93
C GLN A 158 -25.21 -11.47 0.15
N TRP A 159 -23.92 -11.79 0.08
CA TRP A 159 -22.92 -11.29 1.00
C TRP A 159 -22.76 -9.77 0.88
N MET A 160 -22.64 -9.23 -0.34
CA MET A 160 -22.53 -7.78 -0.57
C MET A 160 -23.78 -7.02 -0.13
N ALA A 161 -24.98 -7.60 -0.32
CA ALA A 161 -26.21 -7.02 0.21
C ALA A 161 -26.22 -6.99 1.75
N SER A 162 -25.68 -8.03 2.40
CA SER A 162 -25.50 -8.06 3.85
C SER A 162 -24.48 -7.01 4.32
N ILE A 163 -23.35 -6.87 3.64
CA ILE A 163 -22.33 -5.86 3.96
C ILE A 163 -22.91 -4.46 3.80
N ALA A 164 -23.54 -4.17 2.66
CA ALA A 164 -24.17 -2.88 2.41
C ALA A 164 -25.20 -2.53 3.50
N GLY A 165 -26.01 -3.52 3.94
CA GLY A 165 -26.97 -3.32 5.01
C GLY A 165 -26.31 -2.93 6.34
N SER A 166 -25.22 -3.61 6.73
CA SER A 166 -24.47 -3.26 7.94
C SER A 166 -23.79 -1.89 7.82
N VAL A 167 -23.20 -1.58 6.67
CA VAL A 167 -22.55 -0.28 6.40
C VAL A 167 -23.57 0.86 6.52
N PHE A 168 -24.70 0.78 5.81
CA PHE A 168 -25.72 1.84 5.90
C PHE A 168 -26.34 1.96 7.28
N ARG A 169 -26.52 0.84 7.99
CA ARG A 169 -27.05 0.84 9.37
C ARG A 169 -26.15 1.60 10.35
N SER A 170 -24.85 1.70 10.09
CA SER A 170 -23.91 2.46 10.93
C SER A 170 -24.34 3.92 11.14
N GLY A 171 -25.09 4.50 10.19
CA GLY A 171 -25.50 5.91 10.26
C GLY A 171 -24.45 6.89 9.73
N ALA A 172 -23.34 6.38 9.18
CA ALA A 172 -22.35 7.19 8.50
C ALA A 172 -22.94 7.88 7.26
N ASP A 173 -22.21 8.90 6.79
CA ASP A 173 -22.53 9.62 5.57
C ASP A 173 -22.74 8.66 4.37
N PRO A 174 -23.78 8.86 3.54
CA PRO A 174 -24.09 7.96 2.44
C PRO A 174 -22.97 7.80 1.41
N ASP A 175 -22.20 8.85 1.11
CA ASP A 175 -21.13 8.77 0.12
C ASP A 175 -19.96 7.94 0.69
N ASN A 176 -19.61 8.15 1.96
CA ASN A 176 -18.65 7.30 2.67
C ASN A 176 -19.08 5.82 2.71
N CYS A 177 -20.38 5.55 2.87
CA CYS A 177 -20.92 4.20 2.83
C CYS A 177 -20.71 3.55 1.45
N ILE A 178 -21.00 4.29 0.37
CA ILE A 178 -20.83 3.82 -1.00
C ILE A 178 -19.37 3.52 -1.28
N ASP A 179 -18.46 4.42 -0.90
CA ASP A 179 -17.01 4.26 -1.11
C ASP A 179 -16.46 3.03 -0.37
N LEU A 180 -16.90 2.79 0.87
CA LEU A 180 -16.52 1.60 1.62
C LEU A 180 -17.04 0.32 0.94
N ILE A 181 -18.30 0.30 0.51
CA ILE A 181 -18.91 -0.86 -0.17
C ILE A 181 -18.15 -1.16 -1.48
N GLN A 182 -17.80 -0.14 -2.26
CA GLN A 182 -17.00 -0.30 -3.48
C GLN A 182 -15.61 -0.86 -3.18
N THR A 183 -14.94 -0.31 -2.17
CA THR A 183 -13.61 -0.77 -1.74
C THR A 183 -13.64 -2.24 -1.33
N VAL A 184 -14.68 -2.65 -0.58
CA VAL A 184 -14.85 -4.03 -0.14
C VAL A 184 -15.05 -4.97 -1.32
N ASN A 185 -15.91 -4.60 -2.28
CA ASN A 185 -16.13 -5.39 -3.50
C ASN A 185 -14.82 -5.57 -4.29
N GLN A 186 -14.03 -4.51 -4.44
CA GLN A 186 -12.79 -4.56 -5.21
C GLN A 186 -11.69 -5.38 -4.50
N ARG A 187 -11.61 -5.31 -3.17
CA ARG A 187 -10.49 -5.90 -2.41
C ARG A 187 -10.76 -7.30 -1.88
N TYR A 188 -12.01 -7.63 -1.57
CA TYR A 188 -12.35 -8.82 -0.79
C TYR A 188 -13.41 -9.73 -1.45
N VAL A 189 -13.99 -9.36 -2.59
CA VAL A 189 -14.94 -10.23 -3.33
C VAL A 189 -14.26 -10.82 -4.56
N ARG A 190 -14.38 -12.14 -4.77
CA ARG A 190 -13.69 -12.86 -5.86
C ARG A 190 -14.65 -13.71 -6.72
N PRO A 191 -14.75 -13.44 -8.04
CA PRO A 191 -14.35 -12.20 -8.70
C PRO A 191 -15.23 -11.02 -8.23
N PRO A 192 -14.75 -9.77 -8.28
CA PRO A 192 -15.56 -8.61 -7.91
C PRO A 192 -16.88 -8.56 -8.68
N LEU A 193 -17.93 -8.05 -8.04
CA LEU A 193 -19.18 -7.80 -8.75
C LEU A 193 -18.97 -6.69 -9.79
N PRO A 194 -19.54 -6.84 -11.01
CA PRO A 194 -19.58 -5.76 -11.99
C PRO A 194 -20.27 -4.51 -11.43
N ASN A 195 -19.83 -3.34 -11.87
CA ASN A 195 -20.34 -2.06 -11.35
C ASN A 195 -21.88 -1.95 -11.39
N GLY A 196 -22.50 -2.41 -12.48
CA GLY A 196 -23.97 -2.35 -12.61
C GLY A 196 -24.71 -3.22 -11.60
N GLU A 197 -24.14 -4.35 -11.19
CA GLU A 197 -24.73 -5.23 -10.17
C GLU A 197 -24.55 -4.64 -8.77
N LEU A 198 -23.36 -4.11 -8.48
CA LEU A 198 -23.06 -3.45 -7.22
C LEU A 198 -23.95 -2.22 -6.99
N VAL A 199 -24.14 -1.38 -8.02
CA VAL A 199 -25.01 -0.19 -7.95
C VAL A 199 -26.47 -0.58 -7.66
N LYS A 200 -26.96 -1.69 -8.21
CA LYS A 200 -28.31 -2.19 -7.89
C LYS A 200 -28.44 -2.57 -6.41
N ILE A 201 -27.45 -3.26 -5.85
CA ILE A 201 -27.42 -3.62 -4.43
C ILE A 201 -27.43 -2.34 -3.57
N ILE A 202 -26.52 -1.41 -3.85
CA ILE A 202 -26.40 -0.14 -3.12
C ILE A 202 -27.74 0.60 -3.11
N ASN A 203 -28.35 0.79 -4.29
CA ASN A 203 -29.62 1.50 -4.43
C ASN A 203 -30.80 0.79 -3.74
N SER A 204 -30.83 -0.54 -3.78
CA SER A 204 -31.88 -1.33 -3.13
C SER A 204 -31.79 -1.19 -1.61
N ILE A 205 -30.58 -1.32 -1.07
CA ILE A 205 -30.35 -1.30 0.37
C ILE A 205 -30.47 0.12 0.93
N SER A 206 -29.91 1.13 0.26
CA SER A 206 -29.97 2.53 0.70
C SER A 206 -31.42 3.00 0.83
N LYS A 207 -32.26 2.74 -0.18
CA LYS A 207 -33.70 3.06 -0.15
C LYS A 207 -34.41 2.41 1.03
N ARG A 208 -34.11 1.13 1.30
CA ARG A 208 -34.69 0.39 2.43
C ARG A 208 -34.30 0.98 3.77
N GLU A 209 -33.02 1.36 3.95
CA GLU A 209 -32.55 1.93 5.22
C GLU A 209 -33.04 3.38 5.41
N ILE A 210 -33.19 4.18 4.35
CA ILE A 210 -33.83 5.51 4.41
C ILE A 210 -35.29 5.38 4.87
N ALA A 211 -36.05 4.48 4.25
CA ALA A 211 -37.45 4.25 4.60
C ALA A 211 -37.63 3.76 6.05
N ARG A 212 -36.66 3.02 6.59
CA ARG A 212 -36.68 2.56 7.98
C ARG A 212 -36.43 3.67 8.99
N ARG A 213 -35.74 4.74 8.59
CA ARG A 213 -35.39 5.89 9.45
C ARG A 213 -36.39 7.04 9.37
N SER A 214 -37.30 6.99 8.39
CA SER A 214 -38.39 7.96 8.20
C SER A 214 -39.59 7.59 9.05
#